data_AF-A0A928DJ66-F1
#
_entry.id   AF-A0A928DJ66-F1
#
_cell.length_a   1.000
_cell.length_b   1.000
_cell.length_c   1.000
_cell.angle_alpha   90.00
_cell.angle_beta   90.00
_cell.angle_gamma   90.00
#
_symmetry.space_group_name_H-M   'P 1'
#
loop_
_entity.id
_entity.type
_entity.pdbx_description
1 polymer ?
#
loop_
_entity_poly.entity_id
_entity_poly.type
_entity_poly.pdbx_seq_one_letter_code
_entity_poly.pdbx_strand_id
1 'polypeptide(L)'
;MKTKLFAILGLSLSTILPTFARIGETKQEIADRLFAKTQHAYVYNSKEDRLRETLELPYKYKIMMFPDGAENFFLFKNATIGTSSQGDTISQHELYGWELHLVFYQGKSVMEFYRRHTDPLSVEEVEELMKVSSTKASKGNWQKVEFTPIIKQWNFEHKNGFVVNKNITASKTLRDILPESSHRFVYVEIPDDVQNDGHFKTSLVSDLLTIENRKANEKYRNYVAQQTKQKAAKTAKNKKARTNAPAKINVFPMRVYRGTTQSFYDSTTGKMSMIEYLIPDIEFGNRAPVRYDKTVQITTSIPRQDGTAFGYTYETEDKSIRATLYQNGILFIDAKFDQNLRLYMEELYLKQSRLRSEKAKQSISNF
;
A
#
# COMPACT_ATOMS: atom_id res chain seq x y z
N MET A 1 -20.79 71.95 -24.70
CA MET A 1 -20.07 70.67 -24.90
C MET A 1 -19.10 70.45 -23.74
N LYS A 2 -19.37 69.52 -22.83
CA LYS A 2 -18.44 69.06 -21.80
C LYS A 2 -18.35 67.54 -21.92
N THR A 3 -17.24 67.06 -22.46
CA THR A 3 -16.93 65.65 -22.65
C THR A 3 -16.56 65.05 -21.29
N LYS A 4 -17.33 64.05 -20.82
CA LYS A 4 -16.98 63.22 -19.66
C LYS A 4 -16.09 62.07 -20.14
N LEU A 5 -14.87 62.03 -19.62
CA LEU A 5 -13.94 60.90 -19.73
C LEU A 5 -14.41 59.82 -18.73
N PHE A 6 -14.82 58.65 -19.22
CA PHE A 6 -15.05 57.47 -18.38
C PHE A 6 -13.76 56.63 -18.37
N ALA A 7 -13.08 56.60 -17.23
CA ALA A 7 -12.00 55.65 -16.97
C ALA A 7 -12.63 54.30 -16.57
N ILE A 8 -12.52 53.30 -17.43
CA ILE A 8 -12.85 51.91 -17.10
C ILE A 8 -11.63 51.33 -16.39
N LEU A 9 -11.75 51.17 -15.07
CA LEU A 9 -10.78 50.43 -14.25
C LEU A 9 -10.96 48.94 -14.58
N GLY A 10 -10.04 48.37 -15.36
CA GLY A 10 -10.00 46.94 -15.61
C GLY A 10 -9.62 46.20 -14.32
N LEU A 11 -10.56 45.48 -13.72
CA LEU A 11 -10.25 44.44 -12.74
C LEU A 11 -9.46 43.35 -13.47
N SER A 12 -8.14 43.32 -13.27
CA SER A 12 -7.33 42.15 -13.56
C SER A 12 -7.71 41.06 -12.55
N LEU A 13 -8.63 40.18 -12.93
CA LEU A 13 -8.87 38.93 -12.22
C LEU A 13 -7.61 38.09 -12.36
N SER A 14 -6.68 38.19 -11.41
CA SER A 14 -5.57 37.26 -11.31
C SER A 14 -6.16 35.90 -10.93
N THR A 15 -6.36 35.05 -11.93
CA THR A 15 -6.65 33.63 -11.72
C THR A 15 -5.44 33.03 -11.00
N ILE A 16 -5.61 32.78 -9.70
CA ILE A 16 -4.64 32.01 -8.91
C ILE A 16 -4.62 30.62 -9.55
N LEU A 17 -3.60 30.35 -10.35
CA LEU A 17 -3.39 29.01 -10.89
C LEU A 17 -3.13 28.07 -9.70
N PRO A 18 -3.89 26.98 -9.56
CA PRO A 18 -3.77 26.09 -8.42
C PRO A 18 -2.39 25.44 -8.42
N THR A 19 -1.73 25.42 -7.25
CA THR A 19 -0.28 25.22 -7.10
C THR A 19 0.20 23.76 -7.20
N PHE A 20 -0.70 22.81 -7.45
CA PHE A 20 -0.45 21.37 -7.31
C PHE A 20 0.07 20.72 -8.60
N ALA A 21 0.96 19.74 -8.47
CA ALA A 21 1.37 18.89 -9.57
C ALA A 21 0.17 18.18 -10.20
N ARG A 22 0.29 17.85 -11.48
CA ARG A 22 -0.73 17.10 -12.21
C ARG A 22 -0.05 15.96 -12.93
N ILE A 23 -0.69 14.80 -12.86
CA ILE A 23 -0.27 13.61 -13.60
C ILE A 23 -0.14 13.97 -15.09
N GLY A 24 0.92 13.49 -15.72
CA GLY A 24 1.26 13.74 -17.13
C GLY A 24 2.07 15.02 -17.38
N GLU A 25 2.22 15.91 -16.41
CA GLU A 25 3.04 17.12 -16.56
C GLU A 25 4.52 16.80 -16.61
N THR A 26 5.26 17.58 -17.39
CA THR A 26 6.71 17.49 -17.42
C THR A 26 7.33 18.09 -16.16
N LYS A 27 8.58 17.69 -15.89
CA LYS A 27 9.36 18.23 -14.77
C LYS A 27 9.48 19.75 -14.82
N GLN A 28 9.64 20.32 -16.02
CA GLN A 28 9.71 21.77 -16.21
C GLN A 28 8.39 22.46 -15.86
N GLU A 29 7.26 21.93 -16.30
CA GLU A 29 5.95 22.52 -16.00
C GLU A 29 5.62 22.48 -14.51
N ILE A 30 5.96 21.36 -13.84
CA ILE A 30 5.82 21.26 -12.39
C ILE A 30 6.79 22.22 -11.70
N ALA A 31 8.01 22.36 -12.21
CA ALA A 31 8.99 23.29 -11.69
C ALA A 31 8.55 24.75 -11.79
N ASP A 32 7.99 25.14 -12.93
CA ASP A 32 7.51 26.51 -13.15
C ASP A 32 6.33 26.87 -12.23
N ARG A 33 5.67 25.89 -11.62
CA ARG A 33 4.58 26.13 -10.67
C ARG A 33 5.00 25.96 -9.21
N LEU A 34 5.68 24.87 -8.88
CA LEU A 34 6.10 24.57 -7.50
C LEU A 34 7.42 25.23 -7.11
N PHE A 35 8.25 25.60 -8.09
CA PHE A 35 9.58 26.19 -7.86
C PHE A 35 9.70 27.65 -8.33
N ALA A 36 8.70 28.23 -8.98
CA ALA A 36 8.72 29.64 -9.37
C ALA A 36 8.79 30.60 -8.17
N LYS A 37 9.32 31.82 -8.42
CA LYS A 37 9.62 32.89 -7.46
C LYS A 37 8.48 33.29 -6.52
N THR A 38 7.24 32.93 -6.82
CA THR A 38 6.06 33.29 -6.05
C THR A 38 5.51 32.16 -5.18
N GLN A 39 6.01 30.91 -5.32
CA GLN A 39 5.39 29.71 -4.74
C GLN A 39 6.39 28.61 -4.31
N HIS A 40 7.51 28.94 -3.66
CA HIS A 40 8.57 27.97 -3.38
C HIS A 40 8.10 26.84 -2.45
N ALA A 41 7.87 25.65 -2.99
CA ALA A 41 7.96 24.43 -2.19
C ALA A 41 9.44 24.11 -1.93
N TYR A 42 9.79 23.73 -0.71
CA TYR A 42 11.12 23.27 -0.37
C TYR A 42 11.28 21.83 -0.84
N VAL A 43 12.28 21.56 -1.68
CA VAL A 43 12.64 20.20 -2.07
C VAL A 43 13.58 19.62 -1.02
N TYR A 44 13.22 18.45 -0.49
CA TYR A 44 14.10 17.71 0.41
C TYR A 44 15.32 17.21 -0.37
N ASN A 45 16.41 17.96 -0.29
CA ASN A 45 17.66 17.66 -1.00
C ASN A 45 18.53 16.66 -0.24
N SER A 46 18.41 16.61 1.09
CA SER A 46 19.22 15.71 1.89
C SER A 46 18.77 14.26 1.70
N LYS A 47 19.74 13.34 1.73
CA LYS A 47 19.50 11.90 1.65
C LYS A 47 18.65 11.40 2.82
N GLU A 48 18.90 11.96 4.00
CA GLU A 48 18.22 11.61 5.25
C GLU A 48 16.75 12.02 5.25
N ASP A 49 16.44 13.26 4.82
CA ASP A 49 15.06 13.76 4.77
C ASP A 49 14.21 12.95 3.79
N ARG A 50 14.72 12.70 2.58
CA ARG A 50 14.01 11.88 1.58
C ARG A 50 13.73 10.49 2.11
N LEU A 51 14.70 9.87 2.80
CA LEU A 51 14.53 8.55 3.37
C LEU A 51 13.49 8.55 4.48
N ARG A 52 13.50 9.54 5.37
CA ARG A 52 12.49 9.70 6.42
C ARG A 52 11.09 9.82 5.83
N GLU A 53 10.88 10.75 4.90
CA GLU A 53 9.60 10.93 4.20
C GLU A 53 9.12 9.61 3.58
N THR A 54 10.03 8.90 2.92
CA THR A 54 9.72 7.61 2.30
C THR A 54 9.26 6.56 3.31
N LEU A 55 9.85 6.52 4.51
CA LEU A 55 9.51 5.52 5.52
C LEU A 55 8.09 5.69 6.09
N GLU A 56 7.52 6.88 5.98
CA GLU A 56 6.16 7.20 6.42
C GLU A 56 5.10 6.86 5.37
N LEU A 57 5.50 6.66 4.12
CA LEU A 57 4.55 6.36 3.04
C LEU A 57 3.90 4.97 3.18
N PRO A 58 2.58 4.87 2.94
CA PRO A 58 1.85 3.60 3.04
C PRO A 58 2.26 2.58 1.96
N TYR A 59 2.89 3.04 0.88
CA TYR A 59 3.32 2.23 -0.25
C TYR A 59 4.85 2.18 -0.43
N LYS A 60 5.64 2.53 0.60
CA LYS A 60 7.11 2.64 0.53
C LYS A 60 7.83 1.44 -0.11
N TYR A 61 7.37 0.22 0.13
CA TYR A 61 7.99 -0.97 -0.45
C TYR A 61 7.67 -1.18 -1.92
N LYS A 62 6.64 -0.51 -2.46
CA LYS A 62 6.35 -0.49 -3.91
C LYS A 62 7.34 0.39 -4.67
N ILE A 63 7.92 1.42 -4.03
CA ILE A 63 8.96 2.28 -4.63
C ILE A 63 10.19 1.46 -5.05
N MET A 64 10.53 0.42 -4.27
CA MET A 64 11.65 -0.49 -4.59
C MET A 64 11.41 -1.34 -5.84
N MET A 65 10.17 -1.36 -6.36
CA MET A 65 9.78 -2.10 -7.56
C MET A 65 9.50 -1.18 -8.75
N PHE A 66 9.74 0.12 -8.63
CA PHE A 66 9.60 1.04 -9.75
C PHE A 66 10.62 0.73 -10.84
N PRO A 67 10.26 0.90 -12.12
CA PRO A 67 11.17 0.65 -13.24
C PRO A 67 12.36 1.62 -13.23
N ASP A 68 13.42 1.26 -13.95
CA ASP A 68 14.56 2.16 -14.16
C ASP A 68 14.13 3.49 -14.80
N GLY A 69 14.79 4.58 -14.41
CA GLY A 69 14.43 5.94 -14.82
C GLY A 69 13.24 6.56 -14.06
N ALA A 70 12.67 5.90 -13.05
CA ALA A 70 11.71 6.51 -12.15
C ALA A 70 12.41 7.44 -11.12
N GLU A 71 12.11 8.73 -11.14
CA GLU A 71 12.69 9.74 -10.24
C GLU A 71 11.69 10.09 -9.12
N ASN A 72 12.13 10.01 -7.85
CA ASN A 72 11.30 10.34 -6.68
C ASN A 72 11.71 11.70 -6.10
N PHE A 73 10.75 12.61 -5.96
CA PHE A 73 10.91 13.93 -5.36
C PHE A 73 10.02 14.07 -4.13
N PHE A 74 10.60 14.60 -3.06
CA PHE A 74 9.89 14.89 -1.83
C PHE A 74 9.94 16.39 -1.58
N LEU A 75 8.79 16.97 -1.25
CA LEU A 75 8.67 18.40 -1.07
C LEU A 75 7.85 18.73 0.17
N PHE A 76 8.16 19.89 0.74
CA PHE A 76 7.35 20.54 1.75
C PHE A 76 6.85 21.90 1.24
N LYS A 77 5.57 22.19 1.45
CA LYS A 77 4.99 23.50 1.15
C LYS A 77 4.22 24.00 2.37
N ASN A 78 4.69 25.09 2.97
CA ASN A 78 4.00 25.80 4.03
C ASN A 78 2.60 26.23 3.57
N ALA A 79 1.62 26.14 4.46
CA ALA A 79 0.23 26.47 4.17
C ALA A 79 -0.04 27.99 4.06
N THR A 80 0.74 28.82 4.75
CA THR A 80 0.45 30.26 4.94
C THR A 80 1.47 31.17 4.25
N ILE A 81 2.71 30.70 4.07
CA ILE A 81 3.80 31.49 3.47
C ILE A 81 3.91 31.18 1.98
N GLY A 82 4.14 32.21 1.15
CA GLY A 82 4.34 32.05 -0.29
C GLY A 82 5.58 31.22 -0.67
N THR A 83 6.55 31.07 0.24
CA THR A 83 7.81 30.37 0.01
C THR A 83 8.23 29.57 1.24
N SER A 84 8.59 28.32 1.04
CA SER A 84 9.07 27.36 2.03
C SER A 84 10.58 27.19 1.89
N SER A 85 11.24 26.95 3.00
CA SER A 85 12.69 26.83 3.12
C SER A 85 13.05 25.61 3.98
N GLN A 86 14.34 25.27 4.00
CA GLN A 86 14.85 24.23 4.89
C GLN A 86 14.55 24.54 6.36
N GLY A 87 14.60 25.83 6.74
CA GLY A 87 14.34 26.29 8.12
C GLY A 87 12.97 25.88 8.64
N ASP A 88 11.97 25.86 7.75
CA ASP A 88 10.59 25.47 8.08
C ASP A 88 10.46 23.98 8.39
N THR A 89 11.43 23.16 7.97
CA THR A 89 11.41 21.68 8.13
C THR A 89 12.27 21.16 9.28
N ILE A 90 12.93 22.05 10.03
CA ILE A 90 13.84 21.67 11.13
C ILE A 90 13.07 21.08 12.32
N SER A 91 11.93 21.68 12.67
CA SER A 91 11.12 21.27 13.84
C SER A 91 9.89 20.48 13.40
N GLN A 92 9.98 19.15 13.40
CA GLN A 92 8.92 18.31 12.85
C GLN A 92 7.61 18.32 13.64
N HIS A 93 7.67 18.65 14.92
CA HIS A 93 6.48 18.73 15.77
C HIS A 93 5.68 20.02 15.57
N GLU A 94 6.28 21.03 14.92
CA GLU A 94 5.69 22.35 14.69
C GLU A 94 5.46 22.62 13.19
N LEU A 95 5.77 21.65 12.34
CA LEU A 95 5.54 21.71 10.90
C LEU A 95 4.04 21.92 10.63
N TYR A 96 3.72 22.96 9.86
CA TYR A 96 2.35 23.22 9.41
C TYR A 96 2.34 23.48 7.90
N GLY A 97 1.84 22.51 7.14
CA GLY A 97 1.90 22.58 5.69
C GLY A 97 1.52 21.29 5.00
N TRP A 98 1.99 21.19 3.76
CA TRP A 98 1.79 20.08 2.86
C TRP A 98 3.10 19.34 2.66
N GLU A 99 3.03 18.02 2.70
CA GLU A 99 4.12 17.16 2.26
C GLU A 99 3.69 16.44 1.00
N LEU A 100 4.58 16.48 0.01
CA LEU A 100 4.33 15.98 -1.33
C LEU A 100 5.38 14.94 -1.68
N HIS A 101 4.93 13.86 -2.30
CA HIS A 101 5.80 12.91 -2.99
C HIS A 101 5.40 12.83 -4.46
N LEU A 102 6.30 13.23 -5.35
CA LEU A 102 6.11 13.24 -6.79
C LEU A 102 7.04 12.23 -7.44
N VAL A 103 6.53 11.45 -8.38
CA VAL A 103 7.32 10.50 -9.15
C VAL A 103 7.22 10.82 -10.63
N PHE A 104 8.38 10.98 -11.25
CA PHE A 104 8.50 11.16 -12.68
C PHE A 104 8.97 9.87 -13.34
N TYR A 105 8.38 9.55 -14.49
CA TYR A 105 8.82 8.45 -15.34
C TYR A 105 8.70 8.88 -16.79
N GLN A 106 9.73 8.60 -17.60
CA GLN A 106 9.80 9.03 -19.00
C GLN A 106 9.54 10.55 -19.18
N GLY A 107 10.07 11.35 -18.26
CA GLY A 107 9.98 12.82 -18.29
C GLY A 107 8.64 13.42 -17.86
N LYS A 108 7.67 12.60 -17.40
CA LYS A 108 6.34 13.04 -16.96
C LYS A 108 6.01 12.58 -15.55
N SER A 109 5.20 13.35 -14.83
CA SER A 109 4.63 12.94 -13.54
C SER A 109 3.70 11.75 -13.74
N VAL A 110 3.92 10.67 -13.00
CA VAL A 110 3.13 9.43 -13.07
C VAL A 110 2.53 9.05 -11.72
N MET A 111 2.99 9.64 -10.63
CA MET A 111 2.42 9.43 -9.30
C MET A 111 2.66 10.65 -8.43
N GLU A 112 1.63 11.03 -7.67
CA GLU A 112 1.66 12.18 -6.79
C GLU A 112 0.90 11.88 -5.51
N PHE A 113 1.52 12.13 -4.37
CA PHE A 113 0.89 11.97 -3.09
C PHE A 113 0.94 13.28 -2.33
N TYR A 114 -0.20 13.64 -1.77
CA TYR A 114 -0.40 14.86 -1.01
C TYR A 114 -0.89 14.49 0.38
N ARG A 115 -0.21 14.98 1.41
CA ARG A 115 -0.69 14.91 2.79
C ARG A 115 -0.57 16.25 3.50
N ARG A 116 -1.46 16.48 4.45
CA ARG A 116 -1.28 17.52 5.46
C ARG A 116 -0.35 16.99 6.54
N HIS A 117 0.61 17.82 6.95
CA HIS A 117 1.45 17.49 8.09
C HIS A 117 0.61 17.64 9.36
N THR A 118 0.62 16.61 10.22
CA THR A 118 -0.12 16.52 11.51
C THR A 118 -1.65 16.57 11.45
N ASP A 119 -2.25 17.32 10.53
CA ASP A 119 -3.69 17.49 10.41
C ASP A 119 -4.32 16.50 9.40
N PRO A 120 -5.58 16.10 9.59
CA PRO A 120 -6.34 15.39 8.56
C PRO A 120 -6.66 16.34 7.38
N LEU A 121 -6.77 15.80 6.17
CA LEU A 121 -7.27 16.60 5.03
C LEU A 121 -8.76 16.89 5.21
N SER A 122 -9.16 18.12 4.88
CA SER A 122 -10.59 18.46 4.76
C SER A 122 -11.20 17.89 3.46
N VAL A 123 -12.53 17.79 3.42
CA VAL A 123 -13.23 17.33 2.21
C VAL A 123 -13.04 18.32 1.06
N GLU A 124 -13.06 19.62 1.36
CA GLU A 124 -12.85 20.71 0.40
C GLU A 124 -11.44 20.67 -0.19
N GLU A 125 -10.43 20.37 0.63
CA GLU A 125 -9.05 20.20 0.16
C GLU A 125 -8.91 19.00 -0.78
N VAL A 126 -9.53 17.87 -0.44
CA VAL A 126 -9.55 16.68 -1.30
C VAL A 126 -10.28 16.97 -2.62
N GLU A 127 -11.43 17.64 -2.57
CA GLU A 127 -12.19 18.01 -3.75
C GLU A 127 -11.37 18.90 -4.69
N GLU A 128 -10.67 19.90 -4.15
CA GLU A 128 -9.83 20.79 -4.95
C GLU A 128 -8.63 20.04 -5.55
N LEU A 129 -7.95 19.19 -4.78
CA LEU A 129 -6.87 18.35 -5.30
C LEU A 129 -7.34 17.44 -6.45
N MET A 130 -8.53 16.86 -6.32
CA MET A 130 -9.14 16.06 -7.39
C MET A 130 -9.46 16.92 -8.62
N LYS A 131 -10.08 18.08 -8.48
CA LYS A 131 -10.35 18.99 -9.61
C LYS A 131 -9.07 19.39 -10.34
N VAL A 132 -8.02 19.72 -9.60
CA VAL A 132 -6.76 20.21 -10.19
C VAL A 132 -6.02 19.09 -10.91
N SER A 133 -5.97 17.89 -10.35
CA SER A 133 -5.26 16.75 -10.94
C SER A 133 -5.89 16.25 -12.26
N SER A 134 -7.21 16.36 -12.43
CA SER A 134 -7.88 15.93 -13.67
C SER A 134 -7.74 16.90 -14.85
N THR A 135 -7.60 18.21 -14.60
CA THR A 135 -7.72 19.27 -15.63
C THR A 135 -6.73 19.22 -16.82
N LYS A 136 -5.62 18.48 -16.75
CA LYS A 136 -4.62 18.43 -17.84
C LYS A 136 -4.47 17.05 -18.49
N ALA A 137 -4.57 15.98 -17.71
CA ALA A 137 -4.39 14.61 -18.20
C ALA A 137 -5.72 13.93 -18.58
N SER A 138 -6.85 14.36 -18.01
CA SER A 138 -8.15 13.73 -18.26
C SER A 138 -9.20 14.73 -18.72
N LYS A 139 -9.99 14.37 -19.73
CA LYS A 139 -11.12 15.22 -20.18
C LYS A 139 -12.42 14.97 -19.40
N GLY A 140 -12.39 14.08 -18.40
CA GLY A 140 -13.56 13.56 -17.73
C GLY A 140 -13.66 13.93 -16.26
N ASN A 141 -14.88 13.82 -15.71
CA ASN A 141 -15.09 13.98 -14.27
C ASN A 141 -14.50 12.81 -13.49
N TRP A 142 -14.41 12.96 -12.16
CA TRP A 142 -14.10 11.86 -11.27
C TRP A 142 -15.34 11.01 -11.01
N GLN A 143 -15.16 9.69 -11.06
CA GLN A 143 -16.16 8.71 -10.66
C GLN A 143 -15.62 7.85 -9.53
N LYS A 144 -16.51 7.46 -8.62
CA LYS A 144 -16.20 6.49 -7.58
C LYS A 144 -16.27 5.09 -8.18
N VAL A 145 -15.28 4.27 -7.89
CA VAL A 145 -15.24 2.90 -8.38
C VAL A 145 -16.14 2.03 -7.52
N GLU A 146 -17.05 1.29 -8.16
CA GLU A 146 -17.93 0.31 -7.50
C GLU A 146 -17.18 -1.00 -7.18
N PHE A 147 -15.96 -0.91 -6.66
CA PHE A 147 -15.20 -2.07 -6.23
C PHE A 147 -15.20 -2.18 -4.71
N THR A 148 -15.81 -3.25 -4.20
CA THR A 148 -15.72 -3.61 -2.78
C THR A 148 -14.97 -4.94 -2.67
N PRO A 149 -13.81 -5.00 -1.99
CA PRO A 149 -13.03 -6.23 -1.93
C PRO A 149 -13.76 -7.27 -1.08
N ILE A 150 -14.26 -8.32 -1.72
CA ILE A 150 -14.83 -9.47 -1.03
C ILE A 150 -13.67 -10.26 -0.38
N ILE A 151 -13.65 -10.31 0.95
CA ILE A 151 -12.62 -11.05 1.72
C ILE A 151 -12.92 -12.54 1.73
N LYS A 152 -14.17 -12.88 2.05
CA LYS A 152 -14.70 -14.23 2.06
C LYS A 152 -16.15 -14.16 1.63
N GLN A 153 -16.55 -15.03 0.72
CA GLN A 153 -17.94 -15.24 0.34
C GLN A 153 -18.20 -16.72 0.33
N TRP A 154 -19.25 -17.12 1.02
CA TRP A 154 -19.74 -18.49 1.00
C TRP A 154 -21.11 -18.48 0.35
N ASN A 155 -21.25 -19.23 -0.74
CA ASN A 155 -22.51 -19.37 -1.46
C ASN A 155 -23.12 -20.69 -1.04
N PHE A 156 -24.15 -20.64 -0.21
CA PHE A 156 -24.82 -21.84 0.28
C PHE A 156 -26.13 -22.09 -0.45
N GLU A 157 -26.43 -23.37 -0.70
CA GLU A 157 -27.72 -23.82 -1.21
C GLU A 157 -28.25 -24.95 -0.31
N HIS A 158 -29.57 -25.02 -0.15
CA HIS A 158 -30.20 -26.15 0.52
C HIS A 158 -30.44 -27.27 -0.48
N LYS A 159 -29.84 -28.43 -0.25
CA LYS A 159 -30.05 -29.66 -1.04
C LYS A 159 -30.24 -30.84 -0.10
N ASN A 160 -31.34 -31.58 -0.26
CA ASN A 160 -31.67 -32.79 0.51
C ASN A 160 -31.60 -32.60 2.03
N GLY A 161 -32.04 -31.44 2.55
CA GLY A 161 -32.00 -31.13 3.99
C GLY A 161 -30.63 -30.68 4.51
N PHE A 162 -29.60 -30.60 3.66
CA PHE A 162 -28.27 -30.11 4.01
C PHE A 162 -27.98 -28.76 3.36
N VAL A 163 -27.14 -27.96 4.01
CA VAL A 163 -26.57 -26.75 3.45
C VAL A 163 -25.27 -27.12 2.74
N VAL A 164 -25.25 -26.93 1.42
CA VAL A 164 -24.11 -27.28 0.56
C VAL A 164 -23.50 -25.99 0.02
N ASN A 165 -22.17 -25.92 -0.03
CA ASN A 165 -21.47 -24.79 -0.65
C ASN A 165 -21.47 -24.96 -2.18
N LYS A 166 -22.15 -24.05 -2.88
CA LYS A 166 -22.35 -24.03 -4.33
C LYS A 166 -21.05 -23.85 -5.12
N ASN A 167 -20.00 -23.27 -4.50
CA ASN A 167 -18.73 -22.99 -5.18
C ASN A 167 -17.85 -24.23 -5.39
N ILE A 168 -18.27 -25.42 -4.95
CA ILE A 168 -17.60 -26.68 -5.29
C ILE A 168 -18.10 -27.13 -6.67
N THR A 169 -17.74 -26.37 -7.71
CA THR A 169 -17.85 -26.87 -9.09
C THR A 169 -16.80 -27.97 -9.28
N ALA A 170 -17.00 -28.89 -10.23
CA ALA A 170 -16.03 -29.92 -10.57
C ALA A 170 -14.66 -29.29 -10.91
N SER A 171 -13.81 -29.15 -9.90
CA SER A 171 -12.51 -28.53 -9.99
C SER A 171 -11.59 -29.41 -10.83
N LYS A 172 -10.69 -28.77 -11.60
CA LYS A 172 -9.73 -29.48 -12.45
C LYS A 172 -8.48 -29.89 -11.68
N THR A 173 -8.16 -29.26 -10.55
CA THR A 173 -6.94 -29.54 -9.77
C THR A 173 -7.19 -29.52 -8.26
N LEU A 174 -6.41 -30.29 -7.49
CA LEU A 174 -6.47 -30.28 -6.01
C LEU A 174 -6.33 -28.86 -5.44
N ARG A 175 -5.56 -27.98 -6.08
CA ARG A 175 -5.38 -26.61 -5.60
C ARG A 175 -6.68 -25.82 -5.61
N ASP A 176 -7.57 -26.02 -6.58
CA ASP A 176 -8.79 -25.21 -6.68
C ASP A 176 -9.82 -25.58 -5.60
N ILE A 177 -9.65 -26.72 -4.91
CA ILE A 177 -10.50 -27.12 -3.78
C ILE A 177 -9.84 -26.87 -2.41
N LEU A 178 -8.57 -26.47 -2.37
CA LEU A 178 -7.91 -26.10 -1.11
C LEU A 178 -8.36 -24.72 -0.65
N PRO A 179 -8.45 -24.47 0.66
CA PRO A 179 -8.84 -23.16 1.18
C PRO A 179 -7.65 -22.18 1.07
N GLU A 180 -7.40 -21.67 -0.14
CA GLU A 180 -6.38 -20.67 -0.41
C GLU A 180 -6.88 -19.28 0.03
N SER A 181 -6.02 -18.53 0.71
CA SER A 181 -6.36 -17.16 1.08
C SER A 181 -6.50 -16.28 -0.16
N SER A 182 -7.53 -15.43 -0.16
CA SER A 182 -7.69 -14.37 -1.17
C SER A 182 -6.70 -13.22 -0.99
N HIS A 183 -5.89 -13.23 0.07
CA HIS A 183 -4.79 -12.30 0.25
C HIS A 183 -3.52 -12.83 -0.43
N ARG A 184 -3.01 -12.09 -1.42
CA ARG A 184 -1.77 -12.42 -2.12
C ARG A 184 -0.67 -11.47 -1.69
N PHE A 185 0.48 -12.04 -1.34
CA PHE A 185 1.71 -11.29 -1.06
C PHE A 185 2.82 -11.69 -2.02
N VAL A 186 3.73 -10.75 -2.26
CA VAL A 186 5.00 -10.96 -2.97
C VAL A 186 6.15 -10.57 -2.06
N TYR A 187 7.28 -11.25 -2.23
CA TYR A 187 8.56 -10.71 -1.81
C TYR A 187 8.95 -9.60 -2.78
N VAL A 188 9.34 -8.46 -2.23
CA VAL A 188 9.79 -7.33 -3.03
C VAL A 188 11.15 -7.67 -3.63
N GLU A 189 11.22 -7.70 -4.95
CA GLU A 189 12.45 -7.85 -5.73
C GLU A 189 12.68 -6.54 -6.49
N ILE A 190 13.86 -5.97 -6.35
CA ILE A 190 14.27 -4.77 -7.09
C ILE A 190 14.52 -5.20 -8.54
N PRO A 191 13.98 -4.50 -9.54
CA PRO A 191 14.25 -4.79 -10.94
C PRO A 191 15.75 -4.81 -11.26
N ASP A 192 16.19 -5.75 -12.10
CA ASP A 192 17.61 -5.96 -12.40
C ASP A 192 18.26 -4.73 -13.05
N ASP A 193 17.53 -4.02 -13.90
CA ASP A 193 17.94 -2.75 -14.52
C ASP A 193 18.21 -1.66 -13.47
N VAL A 194 17.33 -1.51 -12.48
CA VAL A 194 17.51 -0.59 -11.35
C VAL A 194 18.71 -0.99 -10.49
N GLN A 195 18.90 -2.28 -10.24
CA GLN A 195 20.01 -2.76 -9.41
C GLN A 195 21.38 -2.59 -10.09
N ASN A 196 21.40 -2.69 -11.42
CA ASN A 196 22.60 -2.55 -12.24
C ASN A 196 22.90 -1.09 -12.64
N ASP A 197 22.02 -0.14 -12.32
CA ASP A 197 22.25 1.28 -12.54
C ASP A 197 23.50 1.78 -11.77
N GLY A 198 24.29 2.63 -12.43
CA GLY A 198 25.55 3.16 -11.90
C GLY A 198 25.35 4.02 -10.63
N HIS A 199 24.17 4.60 -10.45
CA HIS A 199 23.80 5.42 -9.31
C HIS A 199 22.99 4.67 -8.25
N PHE A 200 22.78 3.36 -8.40
CA PHE A 200 22.00 2.55 -7.46
C PHE A 200 22.44 2.75 -6.00
N LYS A 201 23.74 2.71 -5.72
CA LYS A 201 24.28 2.84 -4.34
C LYS A 201 23.90 4.15 -3.65
N THR A 202 23.67 5.21 -4.42
CA THR A 202 23.25 6.54 -3.95
C THR A 202 21.75 6.78 -4.04
N SER A 203 21.00 5.83 -4.61
CA SER A 203 19.55 5.91 -4.78
C SER A 203 18.80 5.71 -3.46
N LEU A 204 17.56 6.21 -3.43
CA LEU A 204 16.60 5.96 -2.35
C LEU A 204 16.32 4.46 -2.14
N VAL A 205 16.30 3.67 -3.22
CA VAL A 205 16.05 2.22 -3.17
C VAL A 205 17.15 1.49 -2.40
N SER A 206 18.43 1.86 -2.63
CA SER A 206 19.57 1.33 -1.88
C SER A 206 19.51 1.68 -0.39
N ASP A 207 19.01 2.87 -0.05
CA ASP A 207 18.86 3.30 1.34
C ASP A 207 17.78 2.53 2.08
N LEU A 208 16.62 2.35 1.43
CA LEU A 208 15.56 1.48 1.95
C LEU A 208 16.08 0.07 2.19
N LEU A 209 16.81 -0.50 1.22
CA LEU A 209 17.40 -1.83 1.35
C LEU A 209 18.40 -1.89 2.51
N THR A 210 19.18 -0.84 2.72
CA THR A 210 20.13 -0.74 3.84
C THR A 210 19.42 -0.76 5.19
N ILE A 211 18.31 -0.04 5.33
CA ILE A 211 17.49 -0.06 6.55
C ILE A 211 16.91 -1.47 6.80
N GLU A 212 16.36 -2.09 5.77
CA GLU A 212 15.77 -3.43 5.90
C GLU A 212 16.83 -4.50 6.22
N ASN A 213 18.06 -4.35 5.70
CA ASN A 213 19.21 -5.15 6.11
C ASN A 213 19.54 -4.99 7.60
N ARG A 214 19.52 -3.76 8.13
CA ARG A 214 19.74 -3.51 9.57
C ARG A 214 18.67 -4.17 10.41
N LYS A 215 17.39 -4.05 10.03
CA LYS A 215 16.26 -4.70 10.71
C LYS A 215 16.36 -6.22 10.68
N ALA A 216 16.72 -6.81 9.55
CA ALA A 216 16.91 -8.26 9.42
C ALA A 216 18.04 -8.76 10.35
N ASN A 217 19.18 -8.06 10.38
CA ASN A 217 20.29 -8.38 11.27
C ASN A 217 19.93 -8.25 12.76
N GLU A 218 19.18 -7.21 13.13
CA GLU A 218 18.69 -7.06 14.51
C GLU A 218 17.74 -8.18 14.91
N LYS A 219 16.77 -8.50 14.06
CA LYS A 219 15.84 -9.63 14.26
C LYS A 219 16.59 -10.94 14.44
N TYR A 220 17.61 -11.19 13.63
CA TYR A 220 18.46 -12.38 13.76
C TYR A 220 19.22 -12.39 15.09
N ARG A 221 19.85 -11.28 15.49
CA ARG A 221 20.53 -11.16 16.80
C ARG A 221 19.59 -11.45 17.96
N ASN A 222 18.38 -10.90 17.92
CA ASN A 222 17.36 -11.13 18.94
C ASN A 222 16.92 -12.60 19.00
N TYR A 223 16.75 -13.24 17.83
CA TYR A 223 16.47 -14.67 17.76
C TYR A 223 17.59 -15.52 18.37
N VAL A 224 18.85 -15.27 18.01
CA VAL A 224 20.00 -15.99 18.59
C VAL A 224 20.08 -15.79 20.10
N ALA A 225 19.90 -14.56 20.58
CA ALA A 225 19.90 -14.26 22.02
C ALA A 225 18.77 -15.01 22.76
N GLN A 226 17.58 -15.09 22.18
CA GLN A 226 16.47 -15.88 22.74
C GLN A 226 16.81 -17.38 22.76
N GLN A 227 17.40 -17.93 21.69
CA GLN A 227 17.82 -19.33 21.65
C GLN A 227 18.88 -19.62 22.73
N THR A 228 19.86 -18.73 22.91
CA THR A 228 20.86 -18.86 23.97
C THR A 228 20.24 -18.81 25.35
N LYS A 229 19.32 -17.86 25.61
CA LYS A 229 18.57 -17.80 26.88
C LYS A 229 17.75 -19.07 27.13
N GLN A 230 17.08 -19.61 26.11
CA GLN A 230 16.32 -20.87 26.22
C GLN A 230 17.23 -22.07 26.51
N LYS A 231 18.39 -22.16 25.84
CA LYS A 231 19.40 -23.20 26.13
C LYS A 231 19.94 -23.06 27.55
N ALA A 232 20.31 -21.85 27.97
CA ALA A 232 20.78 -21.56 29.32
C ALA A 232 19.70 -21.90 30.37
N ALA A 233 18.43 -21.60 30.13
CA ALA A 233 17.32 -21.97 31.00
C ALA A 233 17.05 -23.48 31.02
N LYS A 234 17.38 -24.21 29.94
CA LYS A 234 17.36 -25.68 29.94
C LYS A 234 18.47 -26.25 30.80
N THR A 235 19.65 -25.64 30.83
CA THR A 235 20.84 -26.09 31.57
C THR A 235 20.98 -25.53 32.99
N ALA A 236 20.33 -24.40 33.31
CA ALA A 236 20.35 -23.78 34.64
C ALA A 236 19.62 -24.68 35.66
N LYS A 237 20.33 -24.99 36.74
CA LYS A 237 19.99 -26.01 37.73
C LYS A 237 18.72 -25.65 38.52
N ASN A 238 17.63 -26.36 38.25
CA ASN A 238 16.72 -26.84 39.28
C ASN A 238 16.10 -28.17 38.82
N LYS A 239 16.93 -29.22 38.82
CA LYS A 239 16.56 -30.59 38.42
C LYS A 239 15.41 -31.14 39.28
N LYS A 240 15.28 -30.69 40.54
CA LYS A 240 14.22 -31.08 41.49
C LYS A 240 12.86 -30.40 41.25
N ALA A 241 12.81 -29.21 40.63
CA ALA A 241 11.55 -28.51 40.34
C ALA A 241 10.89 -28.99 39.03
N ARG A 242 11.67 -29.59 38.11
CA ARG A 242 11.18 -30.09 36.82
C ARG A 242 10.60 -31.50 36.88
N THR A 243 10.94 -32.31 37.89
CA THR A 243 10.42 -33.68 38.03
C THR A 243 8.89 -33.73 38.19
N ASN A 244 8.27 -32.66 38.70
CA ASN A 244 6.82 -32.58 38.93
C ASN A 244 6.14 -31.46 38.13
N ALA A 245 6.86 -30.75 37.25
CA ALA A 245 6.26 -29.71 36.42
C ALA A 245 5.53 -30.36 35.23
N PRO A 246 4.21 -30.12 35.04
CA PRO A 246 3.51 -30.67 33.90
C PRO A 246 4.18 -30.20 32.61
N ALA A 247 4.21 -31.07 31.60
CA ALA A 247 4.74 -30.71 30.29
C ALA A 247 4.04 -29.43 29.79
N LYS A 248 4.82 -28.47 29.31
CA LYS A 248 4.25 -27.28 28.68
C LYS A 248 3.62 -27.72 27.36
N ILE A 249 2.32 -28.00 27.39
CA ILE A 249 1.54 -28.33 26.20
C ILE A 249 1.22 -27.00 25.50
N ASN A 250 1.80 -26.81 24.30
CA ASN A 250 1.32 -25.76 23.42
C ASN A 250 -0.02 -26.22 22.85
N VAL A 251 -1.09 -25.58 23.31
CA VAL A 251 -2.44 -25.87 22.79
C VAL A 251 -2.47 -25.46 21.33
N PHE A 252 -2.73 -26.42 20.44
CA PHE A 252 -2.98 -26.11 19.04
C PHE A 252 -4.37 -25.48 18.91
N PRO A 253 -4.51 -24.29 18.31
CA PRO A 253 -5.82 -23.67 18.15
C PRO A 253 -6.68 -24.52 17.22
N MET A 254 -7.77 -25.10 17.74
CA MET A 254 -8.67 -26.01 16.99
C MET A 254 -9.80 -25.28 16.22
N ARG A 255 -9.68 -23.98 15.94
CA ARG A 255 -10.75 -23.27 15.22
C ARG A 255 -10.74 -23.63 13.75
N VAL A 256 -11.54 -24.64 13.40
CA VAL A 256 -11.77 -25.10 12.02
C VAL A 256 -12.99 -24.41 11.40
N TYR A 257 -13.94 -24.01 12.23
CA TYR A 257 -15.20 -23.40 11.82
C TYR A 257 -15.45 -22.07 12.54
N ARG A 258 -16.24 -21.22 11.90
CA ARG A 258 -16.88 -20.04 12.48
C ARG A 258 -18.39 -20.26 12.49
N GLY A 259 -19.01 -20.07 13.65
CA GLY A 259 -20.46 -20.03 13.77
C GLY A 259 -21.03 -18.73 13.24
N THR A 260 -22.13 -18.81 12.49
CA THR A 260 -22.99 -17.66 12.19
C THR A 260 -24.43 -18.06 12.46
N THR A 261 -25.19 -17.15 13.07
CA THR A 261 -26.56 -17.41 13.49
C THR A 261 -27.51 -16.52 12.69
N GLN A 262 -28.56 -17.11 12.13
CA GLN A 262 -29.60 -16.37 11.42
C GLN A 262 -30.97 -16.74 11.96
N SER A 263 -31.77 -15.71 12.25
CA SER A 263 -33.14 -15.86 12.73
C SER A 263 -34.12 -15.64 11.57
N PHE A 264 -35.10 -16.53 11.45
CA PHE A 264 -36.17 -16.48 10.47
C PHE A 264 -37.49 -16.37 11.20
N TYR A 265 -38.24 -15.30 10.93
CA TYR A 265 -39.60 -15.13 11.44
C TYR A 265 -40.58 -15.30 10.29
N ASP A 266 -41.51 -16.24 10.45
CA ASP A 266 -42.64 -16.43 9.56
C ASP A 266 -43.85 -15.71 10.14
N SER A 267 -44.21 -14.58 9.52
CA SER A 267 -45.34 -13.74 9.92
C SER A 267 -46.71 -14.40 9.68
N THR A 268 -46.77 -15.43 8.83
CA THR A 268 -48.02 -16.12 8.48
C THR A 268 -48.34 -17.22 9.49
N THR A 269 -47.32 -17.92 9.97
CA THR A 269 -47.48 -18.96 11.02
C THR A 269 -47.20 -18.47 12.43
N GLY A 270 -46.67 -17.24 12.58
CA GLY A 270 -46.26 -16.67 13.87
C GLY A 270 -45.03 -17.35 14.49
N LYS A 271 -44.31 -18.18 13.72
CA LYS A 271 -43.18 -18.97 14.22
C LYS A 271 -41.86 -18.25 13.98
N MET A 272 -41.00 -18.30 15.00
CA MET A 272 -39.61 -17.91 14.88
C MET A 272 -38.74 -19.17 14.90
N SER A 273 -37.79 -19.26 13.96
CA SER A 273 -36.75 -20.27 13.96
C SER A 273 -35.38 -19.60 13.95
N MET A 274 -34.42 -20.22 14.60
CA MET A 274 -33.03 -19.75 14.61
C MET A 274 -32.17 -20.90 14.10
N ILE A 275 -31.33 -20.61 13.11
CA ILE A 275 -30.42 -21.60 12.52
C ILE A 275 -28.99 -21.10 12.72
N GLU A 276 -28.16 -21.95 13.32
CA GLU A 276 -26.72 -21.73 13.43
C GLU A 276 -26.01 -22.57 12.37
N TYR A 277 -25.13 -21.92 11.59
CA TYR A 277 -24.30 -22.57 10.59
C TYR A 277 -22.84 -22.54 11.05
N LEU A 278 -22.18 -23.70 11.03
CA LEU A 278 -20.73 -23.80 11.19
C LEU A 278 -20.07 -23.76 9.81
N ILE A 279 -19.36 -22.68 9.53
CA ILE A 279 -18.74 -22.44 8.23
C ILE A 279 -17.22 -22.66 8.35
N PRO A 280 -16.57 -23.45 7.46
CA PRO A 280 -15.12 -23.59 7.47
C PRO A 280 -14.43 -22.21 7.44
N ASP A 281 -13.57 -21.95 8.43
CA ASP A 281 -12.86 -20.68 8.60
C ASP A 281 -11.35 -20.90 8.66
N ILE A 282 -10.85 -21.70 7.72
CA ILE A 282 -9.42 -21.96 7.52
C ILE A 282 -9.03 -21.35 6.18
N GLU A 283 -7.83 -20.78 6.13
CA GLU A 283 -7.17 -20.38 4.89
C GLU A 283 -5.66 -20.64 5.00
N PHE A 284 -5.04 -20.99 3.89
CA PHE A 284 -3.59 -21.16 3.77
C PHE A 284 -2.97 -20.11 2.85
N GLY A 285 -1.70 -19.78 3.09
CA GLY A 285 -0.93 -18.88 2.20
C GLY A 285 -1.16 -17.39 2.43
N ASN A 286 -1.88 -16.98 3.47
CA ASN A 286 -2.16 -15.56 3.75
C ASN A 286 -0.94 -14.76 4.25
N ARG A 287 0.15 -15.42 4.66
CA ARG A 287 1.31 -14.78 5.29
C ARG A 287 2.61 -15.38 4.79
N ALA A 288 3.63 -14.54 4.69
CA ALA A 288 4.98 -14.99 4.46
C ALA A 288 5.51 -15.81 5.65
N PRO A 289 6.18 -16.95 5.42
CA PRO A 289 6.85 -17.69 6.47
C PRO A 289 7.93 -16.83 7.14
N VAL A 290 8.04 -16.96 8.45
CA VAL A 290 9.07 -16.27 9.24
C VAL A 290 10.42 -16.92 8.97
N ARG A 291 11.38 -16.13 8.49
CA ARG A 291 12.79 -16.55 8.44
C ARG A 291 13.53 -16.22 9.73
N TYR A 292 14.46 -17.10 10.07
CA TYR A 292 15.35 -17.01 11.24
C TYR A 292 16.82 -16.89 10.82
N ASP A 293 17.08 -16.26 9.68
CA ASP A 293 18.42 -15.99 9.15
C ASP A 293 18.63 -14.47 8.98
N LYS A 294 19.78 -14.08 8.41
CA LYS A 294 20.12 -12.67 8.12
C LYS A 294 19.52 -12.17 6.81
N THR A 295 18.74 -12.98 6.08
CA THR A 295 18.24 -12.58 4.77
C THR A 295 17.16 -11.51 4.91
N VAL A 296 17.23 -10.49 4.05
CA VAL A 296 16.18 -9.47 3.97
C VAL A 296 14.94 -10.07 3.32
N GLN A 297 13.81 -9.92 3.99
CA GLN A 297 12.52 -10.41 3.52
C GLN A 297 11.50 -9.28 3.62
N ILE A 298 11.41 -8.48 2.56
CA ILE A 298 10.43 -7.41 2.42
C ILE A 298 9.21 -8.00 1.71
N THR A 299 8.03 -7.74 2.23
CA THR A 299 6.77 -8.22 1.64
C THR A 299 5.83 -7.06 1.35
N THR A 300 5.10 -7.14 0.25
CA THR A 300 3.97 -6.26 -0.04
C THR A 300 2.79 -7.07 -0.57
N SER A 301 1.58 -6.54 -0.42
CA SER A 301 0.37 -7.17 -0.92
C SER A 301 0.09 -6.75 -2.36
N ILE A 302 -0.47 -7.69 -3.12
CA ILE A 302 -1.12 -7.42 -4.41
C ILE A 302 -2.59 -7.08 -4.11
N PRO A 303 -3.08 -5.89 -4.49
CA PRO A 303 -4.49 -5.55 -4.36
C PRO A 303 -5.38 -6.57 -5.06
N ARG A 304 -6.57 -6.81 -4.52
CA ARG A 304 -7.57 -7.69 -5.15
C ARG A 304 -8.24 -7.07 -6.36
N GLN A 305 -8.29 -5.74 -6.41
CA GLN A 305 -8.75 -5.03 -7.58
C GLN A 305 -7.82 -5.34 -8.74
N ASP A 306 -8.37 -5.68 -9.89
CA ASP A 306 -7.58 -6.10 -11.05
C ASP A 306 -6.88 -4.91 -11.73
N GLY A 307 -5.73 -5.19 -12.34
CA GLY A 307 -4.99 -4.21 -13.12
C GLY A 307 -4.40 -3.03 -12.32
N THR A 308 -4.28 -3.14 -11.00
CA THR A 308 -3.69 -2.09 -10.15
C THR A 308 -2.70 -2.67 -9.13
N ALA A 309 -1.56 -1.99 -8.99
CA ALA A 309 -0.55 -2.28 -7.99
C ALA A 309 -0.88 -1.62 -6.66
N PHE A 310 -1.57 -0.49 -6.65
CA PHE A 310 -1.86 0.27 -5.42
C PHE A 310 -3.27 0.04 -4.87
N GLY A 311 -4.24 -0.33 -5.72
CA GLY A 311 -5.66 -0.25 -5.40
C GLY A 311 -6.14 1.21 -5.46
N TYR A 312 -7.39 1.44 -5.84
CA TYR A 312 -7.92 2.80 -5.99
C TYR A 312 -9.43 2.89 -5.74
N THR A 313 -9.88 4.04 -5.25
CA THR A 313 -11.28 4.30 -4.89
C THR A 313 -11.99 5.21 -5.90
N TYR A 314 -11.23 6.01 -6.64
CA TYR A 314 -11.74 6.89 -7.68
C TYR A 314 -10.92 6.75 -8.95
N GLU A 315 -11.55 6.95 -10.10
CA GLU A 315 -10.89 7.08 -11.39
C GLU A 315 -11.54 8.21 -12.19
N THR A 316 -10.82 8.73 -13.16
CA THR A 316 -11.40 9.64 -14.15
C THR A 316 -12.31 8.86 -15.10
N GLU A 317 -13.32 9.50 -15.70
CA GLU A 317 -14.23 8.85 -16.66
C GLU A 317 -13.47 8.20 -17.85
N ASP A 318 -12.36 8.81 -18.28
CA ASP A 318 -11.49 8.29 -19.33
C ASP A 318 -10.47 7.23 -18.84
N LYS A 319 -10.51 6.88 -17.55
CA LYS A 319 -9.68 5.86 -16.88
C LYS A 319 -8.17 6.10 -16.96
N SER A 320 -7.76 7.34 -17.25
CA SER A 320 -6.35 7.72 -17.36
C SER A 320 -5.68 7.95 -16.01
N ILE A 321 -6.43 8.44 -15.01
CA ILE A 321 -5.91 8.72 -13.66
C ILE A 321 -6.74 7.96 -12.63
N ARG A 322 -6.05 7.46 -11.62
CA ARG A 322 -6.62 6.76 -10.46
C ARG A 322 -6.28 7.53 -9.19
N ALA A 323 -7.18 7.50 -8.22
CA ALA A 323 -6.95 8.10 -6.91
C ALA A 323 -7.32 7.16 -5.76
N THR A 324 -6.50 7.22 -4.71
CA THR A 324 -6.65 6.42 -3.49
C THR A 324 -6.58 7.33 -2.29
N LEU A 325 -7.63 7.29 -1.45
CA LEU A 325 -7.66 8.01 -0.19
C LEU A 325 -6.98 7.21 0.92
N TYR A 326 -6.15 7.91 1.70
CA TYR A 326 -5.60 7.48 2.96
C TYR A 326 -6.11 8.41 4.06
N GLN A 327 -5.98 8.00 5.33
CA GLN A 327 -6.52 8.74 6.47
C GLN A 327 -6.11 10.23 6.49
N ASN A 328 -4.86 10.52 6.12
CA ASN A 328 -4.31 11.88 6.08
C ASN A 328 -3.69 12.22 4.71
N GLY A 329 -4.14 11.61 3.62
CA GLY A 329 -3.57 11.95 2.32
C GLY A 329 -4.31 11.35 1.13
N ILE A 330 -3.97 11.84 -0.05
CA ILE A 330 -4.50 11.36 -1.32
C ILE A 330 -3.35 11.03 -2.26
N LEU A 331 -3.46 9.88 -2.91
CA LEU A 331 -2.52 9.40 -3.91
C LEU A 331 -3.19 9.45 -5.28
N PHE A 332 -2.59 10.15 -6.24
CA PHE A 332 -2.94 10.14 -7.65
C PHE A 332 -1.91 9.32 -8.42
N ILE A 333 -2.35 8.52 -9.38
CA ILE A 333 -1.48 7.66 -10.17
C ILE A 333 -1.97 7.62 -11.62
N ASP A 334 -1.04 7.69 -12.56
CA ASP A 334 -1.26 7.35 -13.96
C ASP A 334 -1.65 5.87 -14.09
N ALA A 335 -2.78 5.60 -14.74
CA ALA A 335 -3.33 4.26 -14.83
C ALA A 335 -2.41 3.28 -15.57
N LYS A 336 -1.62 3.74 -16.54
CA LYS A 336 -0.68 2.90 -17.29
C LYS A 336 0.53 2.54 -16.43
N PHE A 337 1.08 3.50 -15.70
CA PHE A 337 2.15 3.26 -14.72
C PHE A 337 1.72 2.25 -13.65
N ASP A 338 0.52 2.43 -13.09
CA ASP A 338 -0.06 1.51 -12.10
C ASP A 338 -0.27 0.09 -12.65
N GLN A 339 -0.78 -0.03 -13.88
CA GLN A 339 -0.94 -1.31 -14.57
C GLN A 339 0.40 -2.00 -14.84
N ASN A 340 1.41 -1.26 -15.31
CA ASN A 340 2.73 -1.83 -15.56
C ASN A 340 3.37 -2.37 -14.29
N LEU A 341 3.29 -1.61 -13.18
CA LEU A 341 3.76 -2.09 -11.89
C LEU A 341 2.98 -3.32 -11.42
N ARG A 342 1.67 -3.39 -11.69
CA ARG A 342 0.87 -4.58 -11.39
C ARG A 342 1.35 -5.80 -12.17
N LEU A 343 1.66 -5.66 -13.46
CA LEU A 343 2.17 -6.75 -14.29
C LEU A 343 3.48 -7.31 -13.70
N TYR A 344 4.41 -6.43 -13.33
CA TYR A 344 5.65 -6.84 -12.65
C TYR A 344 5.37 -7.59 -11.35
N MET A 345 4.44 -7.10 -10.52
CA MET A 345 4.04 -7.79 -9.27
C MET A 345 3.43 -9.18 -9.53
N GLU A 346 2.64 -9.35 -10.60
CA GLU A 346 2.08 -10.65 -10.98
C GLU A 346 3.16 -11.62 -11.49
N GLU A 347 4.11 -11.13 -12.29
CA GLU A 347 5.27 -11.92 -12.73
C GLU A 347 6.10 -12.42 -11.54
N LEU A 348 6.38 -11.52 -10.58
CA LEU A 348 7.03 -11.87 -9.31
C LEU A 348 6.22 -12.91 -8.54
N TYR A 349 4.91 -12.74 -8.43
CA TYR A 349 4.04 -13.70 -7.75
C TYR A 349 4.10 -15.09 -8.40
N LEU A 350 4.06 -15.17 -9.73
CA LEU A 350 4.16 -16.42 -10.47
C LEU A 350 5.52 -17.09 -10.27
N LYS A 351 6.62 -16.34 -10.40
CA LYS A 351 7.98 -16.81 -10.14
C LYS A 351 8.11 -17.38 -8.72
N GLN A 352 7.64 -16.63 -7.73
CA GLN A 352 7.71 -17.03 -6.32
C GLN A 352 6.76 -18.20 -6.00
N SER A 353 5.61 -18.28 -6.66
CA SER A 353 4.67 -19.41 -6.56
C SER A 353 5.29 -20.72 -7.04
N ARG A 354 6.02 -20.69 -8.17
CA ARG A 354 6.76 -21.84 -8.69
C ARG A 354 7.85 -22.29 -7.71
N LEU A 355 8.67 -21.35 -7.22
CA LEU A 355 9.70 -21.63 -6.21
C LEU A 355 9.11 -22.21 -4.91
N ARG A 356 7.95 -21.72 -4.47
CA ARG A 356 7.23 -22.30 -3.32
C ARG A 356 6.78 -23.74 -3.59
N SER A 357 6.29 -24.03 -4.80
CA SER A 357 5.90 -25.38 -5.20
C SER A 357 7.09 -26.35 -5.21
N GLU A 358 8.23 -25.93 -5.77
CA GLU A 358 9.45 -26.74 -5.79
C GLU A 358 9.97 -27.02 -4.38
N LYS A 359 10.05 -25.99 -3.53
CA LYS A 359 10.42 -26.14 -2.12
C LYS A 359 9.46 -27.04 -1.35
N ALA A 360 8.16 -26.98 -1.65
CA ALA A 360 7.18 -27.87 -1.04
C ALA A 360 7.45 -29.34 -1.45
N LYS A 361 7.72 -29.61 -2.73
CA LYS A 361 8.09 -30.96 -3.20
C LYS A 361 9.33 -31.49 -2.47
N GLN A 362 10.39 -30.68 -2.40
CA GLN A 362 11.64 -31.03 -1.71
C GLN A 362 11.45 -31.24 -0.20
N SER A 363 10.61 -30.41 0.44
CA SER A 363 10.34 -30.53 1.86
C SER A 363 9.51 -31.78 2.16
N ILE A 364 8.55 -32.11 1.30
CA ILE A 364 7.66 -33.25 1.49
C ILE A 364 8.36 -34.57 1.17
N SER A 365 9.28 -34.60 0.21
CA SER A 365 10.04 -35.81 -0.13
C SER A 365 10.98 -36.32 0.98
N ASN A 366 11.17 -35.54 2.05
CA ASN A 366 11.97 -35.92 3.20
C ASN A 366 11.15 -36.56 4.33
N PHE A 367 9.83 -36.69 4.16
CA PHE A 367 8.98 -37.57 4.95
C PHE A 367 8.84 -38.91 4.23
#